data_AF-A0A955T5W3-F1
#
_entry.id   AF-A0A955T5W3-F1
#
_cell.length_a   1.000
_cell.length_b   1.000
_cell.length_c   1.000
_cell.angle_alpha   90.00
_cell.angle_beta   90.00
_cell.angle_gamma   90.00
#
_symmetry.space_group_name_H-M   'P 1'
#
loop_
_entity.id
_entity.type
_entity.pdbx_description
1 polymer ?
#
loop_
_entity_poly.entity_id
_entity_poly.type
_entity_poly.pdbx_seq_one_letter_code
_entity_poly.pdbx_strand_id
1 'polypeptide(L)'
;MISTMAILLMLAAPDPAVFKSELIFPPEDFHNHSSSIVETAEGDLIACWFHGKGERKDDTLVIRGARKNKGDSEWTEPFVMADNQNLPDQNCTLFIDRDQRLWLFWCSAIDNEVRSYFPMYRYSTDYNGDGPPVWDWQDAL
;
A
#
# COMPACT_ATOMS: atom_id res chain seq x y z
N MET A 1 -32.51 49.53 -30.80
CA MET A 1 -31.13 48.99 -30.88
C MET A 1 -31.02 47.88 -29.85
N ILE A 2 -31.06 46.62 -30.28
CA ILE A 2 -30.86 45.46 -29.41
C ILE A 2 -29.43 44.99 -29.70
N SER A 3 -28.53 45.17 -28.73
CA SER A 3 -27.14 44.72 -28.84
C SER A 3 -27.08 43.26 -28.39
N THR A 4 -26.79 42.35 -29.31
CA THR A 4 -26.62 40.94 -29.04
C THR A 4 -25.20 40.70 -28.52
N MET A 5 -25.05 40.41 -27.23
CA MET A 5 -23.77 39.95 -26.67
C MET A 5 -23.58 38.47 -27.01
N ALA A 6 -22.57 38.16 -27.82
CA ALA A 6 -22.16 36.79 -28.06
C ALA A 6 -21.30 36.31 -26.88
N ILE A 7 -21.77 35.29 -26.16
CA ILE A 7 -20.97 34.58 -25.16
C ILE A 7 -20.14 33.53 -25.90
N LEU A 8 -18.83 33.74 -25.95
CA LEU A 8 -17.88 32.77 -26.50
C LEU A 8 -17.61 31.72 -25.40
N LEU A 9 -18.20 30.53 -25.50
CA LEU A 9 -17.77 29.39 -24.69
C LEU A 9 -16.38 28.96 -25.18
N MET A 10 -15.34 29.23 -24.39
CA MET A 10 -14.06 28.55 -24.56
C MET A 10 -14.19 27.14 -23.99
N LEU A 11 -14.19 26.13 -24.87
CA LEU A 11 -14.00 24.74 -24.48
C LEU A 11 -12.57 24.61 -23.94
N ALA A 12 -12.42 24.34 -22.64
CA ALA A 12 -11.14 23.97 -22.07
C ALA A 12 -10.67 22.68 -22.76
N ALA A 13 -9.44 22.68 -23.28
CA ALA A 13 -8.82 21.45 -23.73
C ALA A 13 -8.71 20.50 -22.52
N PRO A 14 -8.97 19.18 -22.70
CA PRO A 14 -8.76 18.24 -21.62
C PRO A 14 -7.30 18.30 -21.17
N ASP A 15 -7.07 18.28 -19.86
CA ASP A 15 -5.71 18.20 -19.33
C ASP A 15 -5.00 16.99 -19.94
N PRO A 16 -3.74 17.12 -20.36
CA PRO A 16 -2.99 16.00 -20.90
C PRO A 16 -2.95 14.88 -19.86
N ALA A 17 -3.04 13.63 -20.32
CA ALA A 17 -2.91 12.47 -19.45
C ALA A 17 -1.60 12.58 -18.66
N VAL A 18 -1.70 12.63 -17.33
CA VAL A 18 -0.54 12.70 -16.44
C VAL A 18 -0.06 11.27 -16.20
N PHE A 19 1.15 10.96 -16.67
CA PHE A 19 1.87 9.73 -16.33
C PHE A 19 3.07 10.07 -15.46
N LYS A 20 3.15 9.44 -14.28
CA LYS A 20 4.30 9.52 -13.38
C LYS A 20 4.67 8.11 -12.94
N SER A 21 5.96 7.83 -12.90
CA SER A 21 6.52 6.60 -12.37
C SER A 21 7.70 6.93 -11.48
N GLU A 22 7.84 6.21 -10.38
CA GLU A 22 8.94 6.34 -9.45
C GLU A 22 9.19 5.01 -8.74
N LEU A 23 10.37 4.89 -8.13
CA LEU A 23 10.71 3.77 -7.27
C LEU A 23 10.32 4.13 -5.83
N ILE A 24 9.81 3.16 -5.07
CA ILE A 24 9.59 3.31 -3.62
C ILE A 24 10.94 3.24 -2.89
N PHE A 25 11.84 2.37 -3.35
CA PHE A 25 13.19 2.19 -2.84
C PHE A 25 14.12 1.75 -3.99
N PRO A 26 15.45 1.93 -3.88
CA PRO A 26 16.39 1.46 -4.90
C PRO A 26 16.29 -0.06 -5.13
N PRO A 27 16.58 -0.56 -6.35
CA PRO A 27 16.57 -1.98 -6.63
C PRO A 27 17.51 -2.77 -5.69
N GLU A 28 17.09 -3.97 -5.31
CA GLU A 28 17.81 -4.87 -4.41
C GLU A 28 17.69 -6.32 -4.91
N ASP A 29 18.51 -7.22 -4.35
CA ASP A 29 18.54 -8.64 -4.72
C ASP A 29 17.48 -9.49 -3.98
N PHE A 30 16.53 -8.85 -3.31
CA PHE A 30 15.39 -9.51 -2.68
C PHE A 30 14.16 -9.54 -3.60
N HIS A 31 13.36 -10.60 -3.44
CA HIS A 31 12.07 -10.74 -4.09
C HIS A 31 11.06 -9.81 -3.44
N ASN A 32 10.44 -8.95 -4.24
CA ASN A 32 9.40 -8.02 -3.83
C ASN A 32 8.21 -8.18 -4.78
N HIS A 33 7.03 -8.52 -4.26
CA HIS A 33 5.88 -8.87 -5.11
C HIS A 33 4.54 -8.61 -4.40
N SER A 34 3.45 -8.62 -5.19
CA SER A 34 2.05 -8.46 -4.76
C SER A 34 1.84 -7.23 -3.88
N SER A 35 2.09 -6.06 -4.48
CA SER A 35 1.97 -4.79 -3.78
C SER A 35 0.51 -4.32 -3.68
N SER A 36 0.25 -3.51 -2.65
CA SER A 36 -1.01 -2.80 -2.45
C SER A 36 -0.72 -1.37 -1.99
N ILE A 37 -1.62 -0.43 -2.27
CA ILE A 37 -1.46 0.98 -1.96
C ILE A 37 -2.81 1.61 -1.62
N VAL A 38 -2.82 2.54 -0.67
CA VAL A 38 -3.96 3.39 -0.32
C VAL A 38 -3.53 4.84 -0.21
N GLU A 39 -4.47 5.76 -0.45
CA GLU A 39 -4.36 7.18 -0.12
C GLU A 39 -5.12 7.44 1.18
N THR A 40 -4.46 8.07 2.14
CA THR A 40 -5.07 8.46 3.43
C THR A 40 -5.94 9.70 3.27
N ALA A 41 -6.80 10.01 4.25
CA ALA A 41 -7.57 11.25 4.25
C ALA A 41 -6.69 12.52 4.30
N GLU A 42 -5.46 12.41 4.81
CA GLU A 42 -4.49 13.53 4.82
C GLU A 42 -3.79 13.70 3.46
N GLY A 43 -3.94 12.71 2.56
CA GLY A 43 -3.39 12.67 1.20
C GLY A 43 -2.01 12.02 1.09
N ASP A 44 -1.54 11.40 2.17
CA ASP A 44 -0.35 10.53 2.13
C ASP A 44 -0.68 9.22 1.41
N LEU A 45 0.32 8.63 0.77
CA LEU A 45 0.24 7.28 0.25
C LEU A 45 0.91 6.29 1.20
N ILE A 46 0.26 5.16 1.44
CA ILE A 46 0.85 4.01 2.16
C ILE A 46 0.84 2.83 1.22
N ALA A 47 2.01 2.25 0.96
CA ALA A 47 2.16 1.05 0.14
C ALA A 47 2.66 -0.12 0.99
N CYS A 48 2.24 -1.34 0.65
CA CYS A 48 2.81 -2.59 1.17
C CYS A 48 3.15 -3.56 0.05
N TRP A 49 4.03 -4.52 0.34
CA TRP A 49 4.37 -5.67 -0.52
C TRP A 49 4.97 -6.76 0.37
N PHE A 50 5.03 -8.00 -0.12
CA PHE A 50 5.83 -9.01 0.56
C PHE A 50 7.27 -9.02 0.06
N HIS A 51 8.20 -9.29 0.97
CA HIS A 51 9.63 -9.15 0.78
C HIS A 51 10.38 -10.35 1.37
N GLY A 52 11.37 -10.87 0.64
CA GLY A 52 12.32 -11.87 1.12
C GLY A 52 13.10 -12.55 -0.01
N LYS A 53 13.57 -13.78 0.18
CA LYS A 53 14.45 -14.49 -0.77
C LYS A 53 13.71 -15.16 -1.93
N GLY A 54 12.40 -15.28 -1.84
CA GLY A 54 11.55 -15.78 -2.93
C GLY A 54 10.43 -16.69 -2.46
N GLU A 55 9.45 -16.88 -3.33
CA GLU A 55 8.27 -17.69 -3.03
C GLU A 55 8.60 -19.19 -2.88
N ARG A 56 7.90 -19.87 -1.96
CA ARG A 56 7.89 -21.33 -1.71
C ARG A 56 9.18 -21.95 -1.17
N LYS A 57 10.26 -21.18 -1.04
CA LYS A 57 11.56 -21.66 -0.54
C LYS A 57 12.06 -20.88 0.66
N ASP A 58 11.31 -19.87 1.06
CA ASP A 58 11.67 -18.95 2.10
C ASP A 58 10.56 -18.88 3.13
N ASP A 59 10.87 -19.33 4.34
CA ASP A 59 9.99 -19.24 5.50
C ASP A 59 10.01 -17.84 6.15
N THR A 60 10.81 -16.92 5.61
CA THR A 60 11.09 -15.61 6.21
C THR A 60 10.48 -14.44 5.43
N LEU A 61 9.51 -14.72 4.53
CA LEU A 61 8.79 -13.64 3.85
C LEU A 61 8.02 -12.80 4.86
N VAL A 62 8.21 -11.49 4.79
CA VAL A 62 7.54 -10.49 5.63
C VAL A 62 6.76 -9.52 4.76
N ILE A 63 5.75 -8.86 5.32
CA ILE A 63 5.14 -7.69 4.66
C ILE A 63 5.94 -6.45 5.04
N ARG A 64 6.50 -5.76 4.04
CA ARG A 64 7.09 -4.43 4.20
C ARG A 64 6.12 -3.38 3.69
N GLY A 65 6.33 -2.15 4.13
CA GLY A 65 5.62 -0.99 3.61
C GLY A 65 6.47 0.27 3.65
N ALA A 66 6.00 1.29 2.94
CA ALA A 66 6.60 2.61 2.93
C ALA A 66 5.50 3.66 2.80
N ARG A 67 5.82 4.89 3.23
CA ARG A 67 4.93 6.03 3.14
C ARG A 67 5.48 7.04 2.15
N LYS A 68 4.59 7.76 1.47
CA LYS A 68 4.91 8.99 0.79
C LYS A 68 3.99 10.07 1.32
N ASN A 69 4.55 11.01 2.06
CA ASN A 69 3.74 12.09 2.61
C ASN A 69 3.25 13.00 1.48
N LYS A 70 2.09 13.61 1.69
CA LYS A 70 1.54 14.55 0.73
C LYS A 70 2.50 15.70 0.47
N GLY A 71 2.88 15.84 -0.80
CA GLY A 71 3.78 16.91 -1.26
C GLY A 71 5.26 16.53 -1.27
N ASP A 72 5.64 15.40 -0.66
CA ASP A 72 7.02 14.92 -0.70
C ASP A 72 7.38 14.39 -2.08
N SER A 73 8.65 14.55 -2.45
CA SER A 73 9.19 14.00 -3.69
C SER A 73 9.56 12.52 -3.55
N GLU A 74 9.89 12.07 -2.35
CA GLU A 74 10.47 10.76 -2.05
C GLU A 74 9.57 9.92 -1.14
N TRP A 75 9.79 8.62 -1.14
CA TRP A 75 9.20 7.69 -0.19
C TRP A 75 10.08 7.58 1.06
N THR A 76 9.49 7.26 2.21
CA THR A 76 10.24 6.91 3.41
C THR A 76 11.02 5.61 3.21
N GLU A 77 12.02 5.38 4.05
CA GLU A 77 12.64 4.06 4.17
C GLU A 77 11.57 2.98 4.47
N PRO A 78 11.64 1.79 3.85
CA PRO A 78 10.62 0.79 4.08
C PRO A 78 10.72 0.14 5.46
N PHE A 79 9.58 0.01 6.13
CA PHE A 79 9.40 -0.57 7.45
C PHE A 79 8.65 -1.91 7.41
N VAL A 80 8.75 -2.70 8.47
CA VAL A 80 7.98 -3.95 8.60
C VAL A 80 6.55 -3.60 8.96
N MET A 81 5.59 -4.15 8.21
CA MET A 81 4.19 -4.12 8.58
C MET A 81 3.49 -5.46 8.57
N ALA A 82 4.18 -6.60 8.46
CA ALA A 82 3.78 -7.87 9.05
C ALA A 82 4.97 -8.82 9.12
N ASP A 83 5.03 -9.61 10.18
CA ASP A 83 5.99 -10.69 10.33
C ASP A 83 5.39 -11.75 11.25
N ASN A 84 4.78 -12.76 10.65
CA ASN A 84 4.35 -13.96 11.34
C ASN A 84 5.55 -14.90 11.50
N GLN A 85 6.24 -14.77 12.63
CA GLN A 85 7.49 -15.48 12.88
C GLN A 85 7.39 -16.97 12.50
N ASN A 86 8.27 -17.39 11.60
CA ASN A 86 8.40 -18.76 11.05
C ASN A 86 7.33 -19.17 10.02
N LEU A 87 6.50 -18.26 9.53
CA LEU A 87 5.53 -18.52 8.48
C LEU A 87 5.58 -17.40 7.44
N PRO A 88 5.78 -17.70 6.14
CA PRO A 88 6.00 -16.67 5.15
C PRO A 88 4.72 -15.91 4.81
N ASP A 89 4.73 -14.61 5.08
CA ASP A 89 3.64 -13.68 4.82
C ASP A 89 3.65 -13.18 3.37
N GLN A 90 2.50 -13.26 2.71
CA GLN A 90 2.34 -13.01 1.27
C GLN A 90 1.02 -12.31 0.96
N ASN A 91 0.94 -11.76 -0.26
CA ASN A 91 -0.29 -11.22 -0.86
C ASN A 91 -1.03 -10.21 0.02
N CYS A 92 -0.34 -9.13 0.40
CA CYS A 92 -0.95 -8.09 1.22
C CYS A 92 -2.02 -7.30 0.44
N THR A 93 -3.04 -6.82 1.14
CA THR A 93 -4.03 -5.88 0.62
C THR A 93 -4.34 -4.83 1.68
N LEU A 94 -4.22 -3.56 1.29
CA LEU A 94 -4.59 -2.41 2.11
C LEU A 94 -5.99 -1.93 1.74
N PHE A 95 -6.74 -1.49 2.75
CA PHE A 95 -8.05 -0.89 2.59
C PHE A 95 -8.31 0.11 3.71
N ILE A 96 -8.79 1.31 3.38
CA ILE A 96 -9.28 2.27 4.38
C ILE A 96 -10.79 2.23 4.37
N ASP A 97 -11.40 1.93 5.51
CA ASP A 97 -12.85 1.84 5.62
C ASP A 97 -13.52 3.20 5.87
N ARG A 98 -14.86 3.18 6.01
CA ARG A 98 -15.65 4.40 6.22
C ARG A 98 -15.43 5.06 7.57
N ASP A 99 -14.91 4.31 8.55
CA ASP A 99 -14.61 4.80 9.90
C ASP A 99 -13.16 5.31 9.99
N GLN A 100 -12.45 5.42 8.85
CA GLN A 100 -11.05 5.80 8.79
C GLN A 100 -10.16 4.84 9.58
N ARG A 101 -10.41 3.53 9.45
CA ARG A 101 -9.47 2.49 9.89
C ARG A 101 -8.68 2.01 8.69
N LEU A 102 -7.37 1.96 8.84
CA LEU A 102 -6.49 1.28 7.90
C LEU A 102 -6.50 -0.22 8.21
N TRP A 103 -6.96 -1.01 7.25
CA TRP A 103 -6.90 -2.46 7.27
C TRP A 103 -5.73 -2.98 6.44
N LEU A 104 -5.08 -4.02 6.96
CA LEU A 104 -4.11 -4.83 6.24
C LEU A 104 -4.55 -6.29 6.33
N PHE A 105 -4.82 -6.90 5.18
CA PHE A 105 -5.06 -8.33 5.02
C PHE A 105 -3.85 -8.97 4.35
N TRP A 106 -3.48 -10.19 4.74
CA TRP A 106 -2.43 -10.98 4.08
C TRP A 106 -2.66 -12.47 4.31
N CYS A 107 -1.84 -13.32 3.71
CA CYS A 107 -1.87 -14.76 3.95
C CYS A 107 -0.51 -15.24 4.44
N SER A 108 -0.47 -16.04 5.49
CA SER A 108 0.74 -16.77 5.90
C SER A 108 0.65 -18.20 5.39
N ALA A 109 1.71 -18.71 4.75
CA ALA A 109 1.77 -20.11 4.31
C ALA A 109 2.14 -21.03 5.47
N ILE A 110 1.49 -22.19 5.58
CA ILE A 110 1.77 -23.17 6.65
C ILE A 110 2.92 -24.12 6.28
N ASP A 111 3.01 -24.50 5.00
CA ASP A 111 3.90 -25.56 4.52
C ASP A 111 4.61 -25.20 3.20
N ASN A 112 4.65 -23.91 2.84
CA ASN A 112 5.13 -23.39 1.55
C ASN A 112 4.43 -23.93 0.30
N GLU A 113 3.35 -24.69 0.44
CA GLU A 113 2.54 -25.14 -0.68
C GLU A 113 1.43 -24.14 -0.98
N VAL A 114 1.02 -24.08 -2.25
CA VAL A 114 -0.03 -23.16 -2.74
C VAL A 114 -1.44 -23.45 -2.17
N ARG A 115 -1.57 -24.43 -1.27
CA ARG A 115 -2.86 -24.93 -0.77
C ARG A 115 -3.10 -24.68 0.71
N SER A 116 -2.06 -24.35 1.47
CA SER A 116 -2.16 -24.25 2.93
C SER A 116 -1.80 -22.83 3.35
N TYR A 117 -2.73 -21.90 3.15
CA TYR A 117 -2.64 -20.53 3.65
C TYR A 117 -3.72 -20.32 4.70
N PHE A 118 -3.41 -19.55 5.73
CA PHE A 118 -4.43 -18.97 6.58
C PHE A 118 -4.43 -17.45 6.39
N PRO A 119 -5.60 -16.84 6.15
CA PRO A 119 -5.71 -15.40 6.05
C PRO A 119 -5.51 -14.76 7.42
N MET A 120 -4.78 -13.65 7.41
CA MET A 120 -4.50 -12.82 8.55
C MET A 120 -5.00 -11.41 8.29
N TYR A 121 -5.36 -10.71 9.36
CA TYR A 121 -5.71 -9.31 9.26
C TYR A 121 -5.24 -8.52 10.47
N ARG A 122 -5.11 -7.22 10.25
CA ARG A 122 -4.98 -6.22 11.31
C ARG A 122 -5.59 -4.91 10.89
N TYR A 123 -5.86 -4.06 11.87
CA TYR A 123 -6.29 -2.71 11.62
C TYR A 123 -5.61 -1.71 12.54
N SER A 124 -5.60 -0.46 12.09
CA SER A 124 -5.07 0.69 12.82
C SER A 124 -6.02 1.88 12.66
N THR A 125 -6.21 2.61 13.75
CA THR A 125 -6.84 3.93 13.86
C THR A 125 -5.80 5.05 13.97
N ASP A 126 -4.52 4.70 14.11
CA ASP A 126 -3.38 5.61 14.18
C ASP A 126 -2.30 5.19 13.17
N TYR A 127 -2.46 5.69 11.95
CA TYR A 127 -1.60 5.37 10.81
C TYR A 127 -1.07 6.62 10.09
N ASN A 128 -1.13 7.79 10.69
CA ASN A 128 -0.60 9.04 10.10
C ASN A 128 0.83 9.36 10.56
N GLY A 129 1.33 8.66 11.59
CA GLY A 129 2.70 8.83 12.06
C GLY A 129 3.77 8.30 11.10
N ASP A 130 5.01 8.74 11.35
CA ASP A 130 6.20 8.22 10.69
C ASP A 130 6.40 6.72 11.00
N GLY A 131 6.86 5.97 10.01
CA GLY A 131 7.09 4.53 10.13
C GLY A 131 5.81 3.69 10.05
N PRO A 132 5.79 2.50 10.67
CA PRO A 132 4.65 1.59 10.57
C PRO A 132 3.43 2.13 11.32
N PRO A 133 2.21 1.86 10.84
CA PRO A 133 0.99 2.12 11.60
C PRO A 133 1.04 1.53 13.00
N VAL A 134 0.45 2.23 13.97
CA VAL A 134 0.25 1.71 15.32
C VAL A 134 -0.94 0.76 15.25
N TRP A 135 -0.68 -0.54 15.30
CA TRP A 135 -1.71 -1.56 15.14
C TRP A 135 -2.55 -1.72 16.40
N ASP A 136 -3.86 -1.55 16.27
CA ASP A 136 -4.81 -1.73 17.37
C ASP A 136 -5.12 -3.21 17.63
N TRP A 137 -5.08 -4.03 16.57
CA TRP A 137 -5.50 -5.43 16.62
C TRP A 137 -4.83 -6.26 15.52
N GLN A 138 -4.66 -7.55 15.77
CA GLN A 138 -4.25 -8.55 14.79
C GLN A 138 -4.88 -9.91 15.12
N ASP A 139 -5.41 -10.63 14.12
CA ASP A 139 -5.89 -12.02 14.27
C ASP A 139 -5.89 -12.78 12.93
N ALA A 140 -6.15 -14.08 12.99
CA ALA A 140 -6.48 -14.92 11.83
C ALA A 140 -7.98 -14.83 11.50
N LEU A 141 -8.34 -15.05 10.23
CA LEU A 141 -9.74 -15.20 9.79
C LEU A 141 -10.25 -16.64 9.87
#